data_AF-A0A415JNC4-F1
#
_entry.id   AF-A0A415JNC4-F1
#
_cell.length_a   1.000
_cell.length_b   1.000
_cell.length_c   1.000
_cell.angle_alpha   90.00
_cell.angle_beta   90.00
_cell.angle_gamma   90.00
#
_symmetry.space_group_name_H-M   'P 1'
#
loop_
_entity.id
_entity.type
_entity.pdbx_description
1 polymer ?
#
loop_
_entity_poly.entity_id
_entity_poly.type
_entity_poly.pdbx_seq_one_letter_code
_entity_poly.pdbx_strand_id
1 'polypeptide(L)'
;MTLSPDAIARRIRSACRRAGAAWTSMTECRHTWATLAVEAGVGIETVAMMLGHTDIGTAYEHYIVPRPRICKDAQKVVERLILGG
;
A
#
# COMPACT_ATOMS: atom_id res chain seq x y z
N MET A 1 20.21 -13.00 15.83
CA MET A 1 19.90 -14.15 14.97
C MET A 1 18.77 -13.75 14.04
N THR A 2 19.03 -13.60 12.74
CA THR A 2 18.01 -13.23 11.75
C THR A 2 17.13 -14.44 11.43
N LEU A 3 15.82 -14.23 11.28
CA LEU A 3 14.91 -15.28 10.83
C LEU A 3 15.11 -15.52 9.33
N SER A 4 15.15 -16.78 8.90
CA SER A 4 15.18 -17.09 7.46
C SER A 4 13.84 -16.74 6.81
N PRO A 5 13.84 -16.41 5.50
CA PRO A 5 12.60 -16.15 4.75
C PRO A 5 11.57 -17.28 4.88
N ASP A 6 12.02 -18.53 4.85
CA ASP A 6 11.14 -19.70 5.02
C ASP A 6 10.52 -19.78 6.41
N ALA A 7 11.30 -19.42 7.45
CA ALA A 7 10.77 -19.37 8.80
C ALA A 7 9.67 -18.30 8.92
N ILE A 8 9.84 -17.14 8.28
CA ILE A 8 8.82 -16.09 8.23
C ILE A 8 7.59 -16.55 7.45
N ALA A 9 7.77 -17.15 6.25
CA ALA A 9 6.67 -17.63 5.43
C ALA A 9 5.81 -18.68 6.16
N ARG A 10 6.44 -19.59 6.92
CA ARG A 10 5.71 -20.55 7.78
C ARG A 10 4.94 -19.85 8.91
N ARG A 11 5.52 -18.81 9.53
CA ARG A 11 4.84 -18.03 10.57
C ARG A 11 3.61 -17.32 10.01
N ILE A 12 3.69 -16.74 8.80
CA ILE A 12 2.55 -16.09 8.14
C ILE A 12 1.46 -17.10 7.82
N ARG A 13 1.80 -18.26 7.24
CA ARG A 13 0.84 -19.36 7.03
C ARG A 13 0.11 -19.74 8.32
N SER A 14 0.86 -19.89 9.42
CA SER A 14 0.28 -20.20 10.72
C SER A 14 -0.63 -19.09 11.24
N ALA A 15 -0.24 -17.82 11.06
CA ALA A 15 -1.05 -16.67 11.44
C ALA A 15 -2.36 -16.59 10.64
N CYS A 16 -2.32 -16.72 9.31
CA CYS A 16 -3.52 -16.78 8.47
C CYS A 16 -4.48 -17.87 8.94
N ARG A 17 -3.98 -19.09 9.18
CA ARG A 17 -4.79 -20.21 9.65
C ARG A 17 -5.45 -19.92 11.00
N ARG A 18 -4.72 -19.32 11.95
CA ARG A 18 -5.27 -18.95 13.26
C ARG A 18 -6.33 -17.85 13.18
N ALA A 19 -6.18 -16.95 12.21
CA ALA A 19 -7.13 -15.86 11.96
C ALA A 19 -8.34 -16.30 11.12
N GLY A 20 -8.40 -17.55 10.64
CA GLY A 20 -9.43 -17.99 9.69
C GLY A 20 -9.34 -17.30 8.32
N ALA A 21 -8.19 -16.69 8.01
CA ALA A 21 -7.98 -15.94 6.78
C ALA A 21 -7.37 -16.83 5.68
N ALA A 22 -7.63 -16.47 4.43
CA ALA A 22 -6.91 -17.04 3.30
C ALA A 22 -5.39 -16.82 3.45
N TRP A 23 -4.60 -17.75 2.93
CA TRP A 23 -3.16 -17.59 2.95
C TRP A 23 -2.72 -16.40 2.10
N THR A 24 -1.79 -15.60 2.63
CA THR A 24 -1.15 -14.49 1.92
C THR A 24 0.37 -14.57 2.06
N SER A 25 1.09 -14.08 1.06
CA SER A 25 2.56 -14.04 1.06
C SER A 25 3.08 -12.69 1.57
N MET A 26 4.38 -12.58 1.88
CA MET A 26 4.99 -11.28 2.20
C MET A 26 4.87 -10.28 1.03
N THR A 27 4.95 -10.78 -0.21
CA THR A 27 4.80 -9.96 -1.41
C THR A 27 3.39 -9.40 -1.53
N GLU A 28 2.37 -10.22 -1.26
CA GLU A 28 0.98 -9.78 -1.23
C GLU A 28 0.72 -8.77 -0.10
N CYS A 29 1.33 -8.96 1.07
CA CYS A 29 1.29 -7.97 2.14
C CYS A 29 1.92 -6.63 1.72
N ARG A 30 3.03 -6.67 0.96
CA ARG A 30 3.67 -5.47 0.39
C ARG A 30 2.76 -4.76 -0.61
N HIS A 31 2.11 -5.49 -1.51
CA HIS A 31 1.13 -4.92 -2.45
C HIS A 31 -0.09 -4.33 -1.72
N THR A 32 -0.57 -5.00 -0.67
CA THR A 32 -1.67 -4.53 0.18
C THR A 32 -1.29 -3.21 0.86
N TRP A 33 -0.10 -3.13 1.45
CA TRP A 33 0.39 -1.89 2.07
C TRP A 33 0.47 -0.74 1.06
N ALA A 34 1.01 -1.00 -0.14
CA ALA A 34 1.13 0.02 -1.18
C ALA A 34 -0.24 0.55 -1.64
N THR A 35 -1.20 -0.36 -1.84
CA THR A 35 -2.58 0.00 -2.20
C THR A 35 -3.23 0.87 -1.12
N LEU A 36 -3.11 0.47 0.14
CA LEU A 36 -3.68 1.22 1.27
C LEU A 36 -3.02 2.61 1.42
N ALA A 37 -1.71 2.73 1.20
CA ALA A 37 -1.01 4.01 1.26
C ALA A 37 -1.51 4.97 0.16
N VAL A 38 -1.66 4.49 -1.07
CA VAL A 38 -2.21 5.28 -2.17
C VAL A 38 -3.67 5.66 -1.90
N GLU A 39 -4.49 4.74 -1.38
CA GLU A 39 -5.88 5.03 -1.02
C GLU A 39 -6.01 6.04 0.13
N ALA A 40 -5.02 6.08 1.03
CA ALA A 40 -4.91 7.09 2.08
C ALA A 40 -4.40 8.46 1.57
N GLY A 41 -4.07 8.58 0.28
CA GLY A 41 -3.59 9.82 -0.34
C GLY A 41 -2.09 10.06 -0.22
N VAL A 42 -1.29 9.03 0.13
CA VAL A 42 0.17 9.13 0.11
C VAL A 42 0.65 9.26 -1.34
N GLY A 43 1.53 10.22 -1.60
CA GLY A 43 2.12 10.44 -2.92
C GLY A 43 2.86 9.21 -3.46
N ILE A 44 2.72 8.94 -4.76
CA ILE A 44 3.24 7.71 -5.38
C ILE A 44 4.76 7.62 -5.32
N GLU A 45 5.46 8.75 -5.38
CA GLU A 45 6.90 8.85 -5.19
C GLU A 45 7.31 8.42 -3.78
N THR A 46 6.53 8.80 -2.76
CA THR A 46 6.77 8.39 -1.37
C THR A 46 6.55 6.89 -1.20
N VAL A 47 5.47 6.36 -1.78
CA VAL A 47 5.21 4.91 -1.78
C VAL A 47 6.35 4.16 -2.48
N ALA A 48 6.79 4.60 -3.66
CA ALA A 48 7.90 3.98 -4.39
C ALA A 48 9.20 3.97 -3.58
N MET A 49 9.55 5.09 -2.92
CA MET A 49 10.72 5.19 -2.05
C MET A 49 10.64 4.25 -0.86
N MET A 50 9.50 4.18 -0.17
CA MET A 50 9.31 3.28 0.98
C MET A 50 9.35 1.80 0.58
N LEU A 51 8.91 1.49 -0.63
CA LEU A 51 9.05 0.17 -1.21
C LEU A 51 10.51 -0.12 -1.64
N GLY A 52 11.36 0.89 -1.79
CA GLY A 52 12.72 0.75 -2.29
C GLY A 52 12.77 0.48 -3.80
N HIS A 53 11.80 1.01 -4.55
CA HIS A 53 11.86 0.98 -6.00
C HIS A 53 12.85 2.04 -6.51
N THR A 54 13.72 1.65 -7.44
CA THR A 54 14.65 2.56 -8.11
C THR A 54 13.94 3.46 -9.12
N ASP A 55 12.79 3.01 -9.63
CA ASP A 55 11.95 3.75 -10.56
C ASP A 55 10.51 3.85 -10.02
N ILE A 56 9.95 5.05 -10.11
CA ILE A 56 8.56 5.35 -9.72
C ILE A 56 7.58 4.70 -10.71
N GLY A 57 7.96 4.55 -11.98
CA GLY A 57 7.11 3.97 -13.03
C GLY A 57 6.52 2.62 -12.64
N THR A 58 7.33 1.75 -12.04
CA THR A 58 6.86 0.45 -11.54
C THR A 58 5.75 0.58 -10.48
N ALA A 59 5.87 1.52 -9.54
CA ALA A 59 4.83 1.76 -8.53
C ALA A 59 3.58 2.40 -9.15
N TYR A 60 3.78 3.32 -10.08
CA TYR A 60 2.69 4.00 -10.78
C TYR A 60 1.80 3.00 -11.53
N GLU A 61 2.40 2.13 -12.34
CA GLU A 61 1.68 1.09 -13.10
C GLU A 61 0.90 0.12 -12.20
N HIS A 62 1.44 -0.22 -11.03
CA HIS A 62 0.83 -1.21 -10.14
C HIS A 62 -0.26 -0.64 -9.22
N TYR A 63 -0.14 0.62 -8.80
CA TYR A 63 -0.95 1.14 -7.69
C TYR A 63 -1.79 2.36 -8.04
N ILE A 64 -1.49 3.08 -9.13
CA ILE A 64 -2.32 4.21 -9.57
C ILE A 64 -3.48 3.70 -10.41
N VAL A 65 -4.57 3.39 -9.72
CA VAL A 65 -5.86 3.07 -10.34
C VAL A 65 -6.75 4.32 -10.27
N PRO A 66 -7.33 4.78 -11.41
CA PRO A 66 -8.28 5.90 -11.41
C PRO A 66 -9.49 5.56 -10.54
N ARG A 67 -9.55 6.13 -9.33
CA ARG A 67 -10.68 5.95 -8.42
C ARG A 67 -11.34 7.31 -8.20
N PRO A 68 -12.62 7.47 -8.59
CA PRO A 68 -13.34 8.73 -8.41
C PRO A 68 -13.32 9.26 -6.97
N ARG A 69 -13.23 8.37 -5.98
CA ARG A 69 -13.12 8.74 -4.56
C ARG A 69 -11.84 9.52 -4.24
N ILE A 70 -10.68 9.08 -4.74
CA ILE A 70 -9.39 9.74 -4.48
C ILE A 70 -9.44 11.18 -5.04
N CYS A 71 -9.92 11.34 -6.27
CA CYS A 71 -10.06 12.66 -6.89
C CYS A 71 -11.03 13.56 -6.12
N LYS A 72 -12.16 13.02 -5.66
CA LYS A 72 -13.14 13.77 -4.85
C LYS A 72 -12.59 14.18 -3.49
N ASP A 73 -11.86 13.30 -2.83
CA ASP A 73 -11.30 13.59 -1.50
C ASP A 73 -10.15 14.60 -1.62
N ALA A 74 -9.31 14.51 -2.65
CA ALA A 74 -8.32 15.54 -2.97
C ALA A 74 -8.98 16.90 -3.26
N GLN A 75 -10.05 16.92 -4.07
CA GLN A 75 -10.80 18.13 -4.38
C GLN A 75 -11.38 18.78 -3.13
N LYS A 76 -11.97 18.01 -2.20
CA LYS A 76 -12.50 18.54 -0.92
C LYS A 76 -11.42 19.18 -0.05
N VAL A 77 -10.21 18.62 -0.02
CA VAL A 77 -9.08 19.20 0.73
C VAL A 77 -8.70 20.54 0.13
N VAL A 78 -8.59 20.62 -1.20
CA VAL A 78 -8.28 21.87 -1.92
C VAL A 78 -9.40 22.90 -1.73
N GLU A 79 -10.66 22.51 -1.86
CA GLU A 79 -11.82 23.36 -1.61
C GLU A 79 -11.79 23.97 -0.22
N ARG A 80 -11.49 23.18 0.82
CA ARG A 80 -11.34 23.71 2.20
C ARG A 80 -10.21 24.74 2.31
N LEU A 81 -9.09 24.51 1.64
CA LEU A 81 -7.94 25.43 1.68
C LEU A 81 -8.24 26.74 0.95
N ILE A 82 -8.99 26.68 -0.16
CA ILE A 82 -9.33 27.86 -0.99
C ILE A 82 -10.50 28.64 -0.39
N LEU A 83 -11.54 27.95 0.09
CA LEU A 83 -12.81 28.55 0.54
C LEU A 83 -12.82 28.93 2.02
N GLY A 84 -11.70 28.72 2.73
CA GLY A 84 -11.51 29.16 4.11
C GLY A 84 -11.50 28.01 5.10
N GLY A 85 -10.31 27.78 5.68
CA GLY A 85 -10.23 27.44 7.10
C GLY A 85 -10.72 28.61 7.96
#